data_AF-A0A968SZK7-F1
#
_entry.id   AF-A0A968SZK7-F1
#
_cell.length_a   1.000
_cell.length_b   1.000
_cell.length_c   1.000
_cell.angle_alpha   90.00
_cell.angle_beta   90.00
_cell.angle_gamma   90.00
#
_symmetry.space_group_name_H-M   'P 1'
#
loop_
_entity.id
_entity.type
_entity.pdbx_description
1 polymer ?
#
loop_
_entity_poly.entity_id
_entity_poly.type
_entity_poly.pdbx_seq_one_letter_code
_entity_poly.pdbx_strand_id
1 'polypeptide(L)'
;MNYKYDKNLWETRVREISAFFKKYPFIDDSGVSFRFSKASAFMVNSEGSEVKSPVDIAIITISATSTTPDGMRLSDNIEVIAPSPADIPSDEWFEKEIALLANRLKNIKTAETFAGTTAVRYYF
;
A
#
# COMPACT_ATOMS: atom_id res chain seq x y z
N MET A 1 22.67 -4.54 2.58
CA MET A 1 22.32 -5.26 1.33
C MET A 1 22.49 -4.30 0.16
N ASN A 2 22.91 -4.75 -1.03
CA ASN A 2 22.96 -3.91 -2.23
C ASN A 2 21.84 -4.32 -3.19
N TYR A 3 20.60 -3.91 -2.91
CA TYR A 3 19.48 -4.18 -3.82
C TYR A 3 19.59 -3.31 -5.07
N LYS A 4 19.63 -3.92 -6.25
CA LYS A 4 19.57 -3.20 -7.53
C LYS A 4 18.11 -3.06 -7.92
N TYR A 5 17.61 -1.82 -7.95
CA TYR A 5 16.25 -1.53 -8.37
C TYR A 5 16.04 -1.93 -9.83
N ASP A 6 15.10 -2.85 -10.07
CA ASP A 6 14.65 -3.25 -11.39
C ASP A 6 13.25 -2.66 -11.64
N LYS A 7 13.22 -1.62 -12.47
CA LYS A 7 11.99 -0.91 -12.81
C LYS A 7 10.99 -1.82 -13.53
N ASN A 8 11.43 -2.64 -14.48
CA ASN A 8 10.54 -3.44 -15.32
C ASN A 8 9.87 -4.56 -14.50
N LEU A 9 10.64 -5.16 -13.58
CA LEU A 9 10.12 -6.15 -12.65
C LEU A 9 9.01 -5.55 -11.77
N TRP A 10 9.24 -4.38 -11.18
CA TRP A 10 8.26 -3.74 -10.30
C TRP A 10 7.06 -3.18 -11.06
N GLU A 11 7.24 -2.66 -12.27
CA GLU A 11 6.12 -2.25 -13.13
C GLU A 11 5.20 -3.42 -13.47
N THR A 12 5.78 -4.59 -13.76
CA THR A 12 5.02 -5.81 -14.04
C THR A 12 4.27 -6.27 -12.80
N ARG A 13 4.96 -6.36 -11.66
CA ARG A 13 4.37 -6.80 -10.40
C ARG A 13 3.25 -5.89 -9.90
N VAL A 14 3.44 -4.57 -9.95
CA VAL A 14 2.39 -3.59 -9.60
C VAL A 14 1.17 -3.74 -10.51
N ARG A 15 1.38 -3.99 -11.81
CA ARG A 15 0.30 -4.24 -12.76
C ARG A 15 -0.46 -5.53 -12.43
N GLU A 16 0.24 -6.60 -12.09
CA GLU A 16 -0.36 -7.88 -11.70
C GLU A 16 -1.20 -7.74 -10.44
N ILE A 17 -0.68 -7.08 -9.40
CA ILE A 17 -1.42 -6.77 -8.17
C ILE A 17 -2.68 -5.94 -8.48
N SER A 18 -2.56 -4.91 -9.33
CA SER A 18 -3.71 -4.08 -9.73
C SER A 18 -4.78 -4.87 -10.48
N ALA A 19 -4.40 -5.94 -11.21
CA ALA A 19 -5.33 -6.75 -11.96
C ALA A 19 -6.31 -7.54 -11.08
N PHE A 20 -5.98 -7.77 -9.79
CA PHE A 20 -6.90 -8.40 -8.84
C PHE A 20 -8.19 -7.58 -8.64
N PHE A 21 -8.14 -6.25 -8.80
CA PHE A 21 -9.33 -5.40 -8.73
C PHE A 21 -10.36 -5.68 -9.83
N LYS A 22 -9.98 -6.31 -10.95
CA LYS A 22 -10.92 -6.69 -12.03
C LYS A 22 -12.01 -7.66 -11.56
N LYS A 23 -11.80 -8.36 -10.44
CA LYS A 23 -12.80 -9.26 -9.82
C LYS A 23 -13.94 -8.49 -9.13
N TYR A 24 -13.81 -7.17 -8.95
CA TYR A 24 -14.71 -6.35 -8.13
C TYR A 24 -15.28 -5.17 -8.95
N PRO A 25 -16.27 -5.41 -9.83
CA PRO A 25 -16.78 -4.38 -10.76
C PRO A 25 -17.52 -3.21 -10.10
N PHE A 26 -17.77 -3.26 -8.78
CA PHE A 26 -18.37 -2.17 -8.03
C PHE A 26 -17.35 -1.13 -7.56
N ILE A 27 -16.04 -1.40 -7.73
CA ILE A 27 -14.95 -0.46 -7.47
C ILE A 27 -14.77 0.39 -8.72
N ASP A 28 -14.90 1.70 -8.57
CA ASP A 28 -14.86 2.65 -9.70
C ASP A 28 -13.44 3.05 -10.05
N ASP A 29 -12.58 3.18 -9.04
CA ASP A 29 -11.20 3.58 -9.18
C ASP A 29 -10.31 2.73 -8.26
N SER A 30 -9.15 2.34 -8.76
CA SER A 30 -8.18 1.57 -7.98
C SER A 30 -6.77 1.85 -8.46
N GLY A 31 -5.82 1.83 -7.52
CA GLY A 31 -4.44 2.15 -7.79
C GLY A 31 -3.51 1.31 -6.93
N VAL A 32 -2.38 0.93 -7.52
CA VAL A 32 -1.26 0.30 -6.83
C VAL A 32 -0.02 1.09 -7.18
N SER A 33 0.75 1.49 -6.18
CA SER A 33 2.01 2.18 -6.37
C SER A 33 3.11 1.52 -5.55
N PHE A 34 4.32 1.52 -6.10
CA PHE A 34 5.51 1.05 -5.43
C PHE A 34 6.53 2.18 -5.34
N ARG A 35 7.11 2.34 -4.16
CA ARG A 35 8.20 3.29 -3.89
C ARG A 35 9.34 2.56 -3.22
N PHE A 36 10.57 2.83 -3.68
CA PHE A 36 11.78 2.34 -3.05
C PHE A 36 12.77 3.48 -2.85
N SER A 37 13.24 3.65 -1.62
CA SER A 37 14.19 4.69 -1.23
C SER A 37 15.39 4.06 -0.55
N LYS A 38 16.60 4.53 -0.91
CA LYS A 38 17.83 4.25 -0.18
C LYS A 38 18.24 5.49 0.60
N ALA A 39 18.30 5.39 1.93
CA ALA A 39 18.80 6.43 2.81
C ALA A 39 20.14 6.00 3.43
N SER A 40 20.98 6.97 3.80
CA SER A 40 22.19 6.75 4.60
C SER A 40 22.06 7.56 5.88
N ALA A 41 21.97 6.90 7.02
CA ALA A 41 22.05 7.58 8.31
C ALA A 41 23.53 7.81 8.64
N PHE A 42 23.90 9.06 8.87
CA PHE A 42 25.22 9.46 9.35
C PHE A 42 25.10 9.79 10.84
N MET A 43 25.76 9.00 11.70
CA MET A 43 25.96 9.37 13.09
C MET A 43 27.39 9.88 13.26
N VAL A 44 27.53 11.14 13.63
CA VAL A 44 28.83 11.77 13.93
C VAL A 44 28.89 11.95 15.44
N ASN A 45 29.83 11.28 16.10
CA ASN A 45 30.17 11.57 17.49
C ASN A 45 31.35 12.56 17.56
N SER A 46 31.51 13.26 18.69
CA SER A 46 32.60 14.24 18.90
C SER A 46 34.01 13.62 18.98
N GLU A 47 34.12 12.29 18.84
CA GLU A 47 35.38 11.53 18.88
C GLU A 47 35.80 11.00 17.50
N GLY A 48 35.12 11.41 16.42
CA GLY A 48 35.54 11.12 15.04
C GLY A 48 35.14 9.75 14.50
N SER A 49 34.23 9.04 15.17
CA SER A 49 33.62 7.83 14.60
C SER A 49 32.42 8.19 13.73
N GLU A 50 32.54 7.89 12.43
CA GLU A 50 31.45 7.96 11.47
C GLU A 50 30.80 6.57 11.36
N VAL A 51 29.55 6.43 11.83
CA VAL A 51 28.76 5.22 11.57
C VAL A 51 27.80 5.55 10.42
N LYS A 52 28.03 4.92 9.26
CA LYS A 52 27.14 4.98 8.10
C LYS A 52 26.27 3.73 8.07
N SER A 53 24.99 3.89 8.38
CA SER A 53 24.01 2.80 8.28
C SER A 53 23.11 3.02 7.06
N PRO A 54 23.15 2.14 6.03
CA PRO A 54 22.17 2.20 4.95
C PRO A 54 20.79 1.82 5.50
N VAL A 55 19.80 2.67 5.26
CA VAL A 55 18.40 2.42 5.58
C VAL A 55 17.66 2.35 4.25
N ASP A 56 17.34 1.13 3.82
CA ASP A 56 16.52 0.88 2.65
C ASP A 56 15.05 0.82 3.10
N ILE A 57 14.13 1.41 2.33
CA ILE A 57 12.69 1.36 2.61
C ILE A 57 11.93 1.13 1.31
N ALA A 58 11.11 0.09 1.30
CA ALA A 58 10.18 -0.24 0.22
C ALA A 58 8.75 -0.04 0.72
N ILE A 59 7.92 0.63 -0.06
CA ILE A 59 6.52 0.93 0.27
C ILE A 59 5.63 0.52 -0.90
N ILE A 60 4.59 -0.27 -0.62
CA ILE A 60 3.46 -0.47 -1.53
C ILE A 60 2.24 0.21 -0.95
N THR A 61 1.59 1.04 -1.75
CA THR A 61 0.30 1.64 -1.42
C THR A 61 -0.74 1.14 -2.42
N ILE A 62 -1.83 0.59 -1.90
CA ILE A 62 -2.99 0.13 -2.66
C ILE A 62 -4.17 0.97 -2.22
N SER A 63 -4.90 1.56 -3.16
CA SER A 63 -6.09 2.35 -2.89
C SER A 63 -7.23 1.89 -3.77
N ALA A 64 -8.46 1.93 -3.25
CA ALA A 64 -9.65 1.73 -4.06
C ALA A 64 -10.80 2.63 -3.60
N THR A 65 -11.65 2.99 -4.54
CA THR A 65 -12.82 3.84 -4.33
C THR A 65 -14.06 3.21 -4.95
N SER A 66 -15.18 3.24 -4.23
CA SER A 66 -16.50 2.85 -4.73
C SER A 66 -17.53 3.93 -4.41
N THR A 67 -18.47 4.14 -5.31
CA THR A 67 -19.56 5.09 -5.17
C THR A 67 -20.82 4.35 -4.73
N THR A 68 -21.46 4.84 -3.67
CA THR A 68 -22.75 4.33 -3.18
C THR A 68 -23.91 4.79 -4.08
N PRO A 69 -25.10 4.17 -3.99
CA PRO A 69 -26.25 4.56 -4.82
C PRO A 69 -26.72 6.01 -4.63
N ASP A 70 -26.46 6.62 -3.47
CA ASP A 70 -26.74 8.02 -3.16
C ASP A 70 -25.64 8.99 -3.63
N GLY A 71 -24.58 8.49 -4.29
CA GLY A 71 -23.50 9.28 -4.87
C GLY A 71 -22.31 9.56 -3.95
N MET A 72 -22.29 9.04 -2.72
CA MET A 72 -21.15 9.18 -1.81
C MET A 72 -19.97 8.30 -2.24
N ARG A 73 -18.76 8.87 -2.26
CA ARG A 73 -17.53 8.12 -2.55
C ARG A 73 -16.94 7.54 -1.28
N LEU A 74 -16.77 6.23 -1.27
CA LEU A 74 -16.09 5.46 -0.22
C LEU A 74 -14.70 5.09 -0.70
N SER A 75 -13.67 5.41 0.08
CA SER A 75 -12.29 5.06 -0.22
C SER A 75 -11.68 4.25 0.91
N ASP A 76 -10.83 3.29 0.57
CA ASP A 76 -10.05 2.50 1.51
C ASP A 76 -8.66 2.20 0.92
N ASN A 77 -7.69 1.90 1.77
CA ASN A 77 -6.31 1.66 1.36
C ASN A 77 -5.61 0.57 2.19
N ILE A 78 -4.57 -0.01 1.60
CA ILE A 78 -3.59 -0.88 2.24
C ILE A 78 -2.21 -0.24 2.04
N GLU A 79 -1.42 -0.19 3.09
CA GLU A 79 -0.02 0.24 3.01
C GLU A 79 0.88 -0.85 3.58
N VAL A 80 1.93 -1.21 2.82
CA VAL A 80 2.93 -2.18 3.21
C VAL A 80 4.28 -1.50 3.22
N ILE A 81 4.91 -1.45 4.39
CA ILE A 81 6.24 -0.87 4.57
C ILE A 81 7.19 -2.02 4.90
N ALA A 82 8.29 -2.11 4.15
CA ALA A 82 9.25 -3.19 4.26
C ALA A 82 10.69 -2.64 4.23
N PRO A 83 11.63 -3.27 4.97
CA PRO A 83 13.04 -2.83 5.03
C PRO A 83 13.80 -3.08 3.72
N SER A 84 13.26 -3.89 2.81
CA SER A 84 13.76 -3.99 1.44
C SER A 84 12.66 -4.46 0.48
N PRO A 85 12.86 -4.32 -0.84
CA PRO A 85 11.91 -4.82 -1.83
C PRO A 85 11.77 -6.35 -1.82
N ALA A 86 12.75 -7.08 -1.27
CA ALA A 86 12.68 -8.53 -1.13
C ALA A 86 11.73 -8.96 0.01
N ASP A 87 11.47 -8.06 0.96
CA ASP A 87 10.58 -8.29 2.11
C ASP A 87 9.13 -7.91 1.81
N ILE A 88 8.82 -7.47 0.58
CA ILE A 88 7.45 -7.24 0.13
C ILE A 88 6.72 -8.59 -0.01
N PRO A 89 5.51 -8.73 0.56
CA PRO A 89 4.73 -9.99 0.56
C PRO A 89 4.46 -10.57 -0.82
N SER A 90 4.10 -11.85 -0.87
CA SER A 90 3.73 -12.55 -2.11
C SER A 90 2.44 -12.01 -2.73
N ASP A 91 2.21 -12.32 -4.01
CA ASP A 91 1.00 -11.90 -4.72
C ASP A 91 -0.27 -12.55 -4.15
N GLU A 92 -0.16 -13.77 -3.59
CA GLU A 92 -1.24 -14.45 -2.86
C GLU A 92 -1.68 -13.65 -1.63
N TRP A 93 -0.73 -13.05 -0.92
CA TRP A 93 -1.03 -12.17 0.21
C TRP A 93 -1.78 -10.92 -0.28
N PHE A 94 -1.33 -10.31 -1.38
CA PHE A 94 -2.01 -9.14 -1.96
C PHE A 94 -3.41 -9.47 -2.46
N GLU A 95 -3.61 -10.61 -3.10
CA GLU A 95 -4.93 -11.07 -3.54
C GLU A 95 -5.90 -11.16 -2.35
N LYS A 96 -5.45 -11.78 -1.25
CA LYS A 96 -6.24 -11.89 -0.04
C LYS A 96 -6.57 -10.53 0.58
N GLU A 97 -5.59 -9.64 0.70
CA GLU A 97 -5.80 -8.32 1.29
C GLU A 97 -6.71 -7.44 0.42
N ILE A 98 -6.56 -7.49 -0.91
CA ILE A 98 -7.47 -6.81 -1.84
C ILE A 98 -8.90 -7.36 -1.71
N ALA A 99 -9.05 -8.67 -1.54
CA ALA A 99 -10.37 -9.26 -1.28
C ALA A 99 -10.98 -8.76 0.03
N LEU A 100 -10.18 -8.64 1.09
CA LEU A 100 -10.62 -8.06 2.36
C LEU A 100 -11.01 -6.59 2.21
N LEU A 101 -10.21 -5.79 1.51
CA LEU A 101 -10.51 -4.39 1.23
C LEU A 101 -11.81 -4.24 0.42
N ALA A 102 -11.98 -5.05 -0.62
CA ALA A 102 -13.21 -5.06 -1.42
C ALA A 102 -14.43 -5.43 -0.56
N ASN A 103 -14.29 -6.41 0.34
CA ASN A 103 -15.36 -6.75 1.28
C ASN A 103 -15.67 -5.62 2.26
N ARG A 104 -14.66 -4.89 2.76
CA ARG A 104 -14.87 -3.70 3.61
C ARG A 104 -15.65 -2.63 2.87
N LEU A 105 -15.25 -2.28 1.64
CA LEU A 105 -15.97 -1.31 0.81
C LEU A 105 -17.40 -1.76 0.50
N LYS A 106 -17.60 -3.04 0.19
CA LYS A 106 -18.94 -3.60 -0.04
C LYS A 106 -19.82 -3.49 1.21
N ASN A 107 -19.28 -3.83 2.37
CA ASN A 107 -20.02 -3.76 3.64
C ASN A 107 -20.39 -2.32 4.00
N ILE A 108 -19.48 -1.36 3.81
CA ILE A 108 -19.76 0.06 4.05
C ILE A 108 -20.82 0.57 3.05
N LYS A 109 -20.77 0.14 1.79
CA LYS A 109 -21.77 0.50 0.77
C LYS A 109 -23.17 -0.04 1.07
N THR A 110 -23.29 -1.16 1.78
CA THR A 110 -24.57 -1.79 2.14
C THR A 110 -25.03 -1.49 3.57
N ALA A 111 -24.15 -0.97 4.42
CA ALA A 111 -24.53 -0.51 5.74
C ALA A 111 -25.43 0.72 5.58
N GLU A 112 -26.58 0.75 6.26
CA GLU A 112 -27.41 1.96 6.33
C GLU A 112 -26.52 3.13 6.74
N THR A 113 -26.55 4.19 5.92
CA THR A 113 -25.69 5.37 6.02
C THR A 113 -25.63 5.86 7.47
N PHE A 114 -24.57 5.50 8.20
CA PHE A 114 -24.31 6.08 9.50
C PHE A 114 -23.85 7.52 9.27
N ALA A 115 -24.73 8.48 9.58
CA ALA A 115 -24.37 9.86 9.78
C ALA A 115 -23.43 9.95 11.00
N GLY A 116 -22.10 9.88 10.80
CA GLY A 116 -21.18 10.05 11.92
C GLY A 116 -19.73 9.63 11.67
N THR A 117 -18.90 10.64 11.43
CA THR A 117 -17.50 10.76 11.87
C THR A 117 -16.47 9.77 11.31
N THR A 118 -15.68 10.27 10.35
CA THR A 118 -14.40 9.74 9.86
C THR A 118 -13.48 9.29 11.00
N ALA A 119 -13.26 7.98 11.13
CA ALA A 119 -12.19 7.43 11.95
C ALA A 119 -10.97 7.14 11.07
N VAL A 120 -10.03 8.09 11.03
CA VAL A 120 -8.68 7.84 10.52
C VAL A 120 -7.95 6.99 11.55
N ARG A 121 -7.60 5.74 11.21
CA ARG A 121 -6.74 4.90 12.07
C ARG A 121 -5.28 5.14 11.70
N TYR A 122 -4.53 5.79 12.59
CA TYR A 122 -3.08 5.76 12.59
C TYR A 122 -2.63 4.46 13.26
N TYR A 123 -1.78 3.69 12.58
CA TYR A 123 -0.99 2.62 13.21
C TYR A 123 0.35 3.23 13.62
N PHE A 124 0.68 3.13 14.92
CA PHE A 124 2.00 3.46 15.48
C PHE A 124 2.86 2.20 15.55
#